data_AF-A0A1J0EEW2-F1
#
_entry.id   AF-A0A1J0EEW2-F1
#
_cell.length_a   1.000
_cell.length_b   1.000
_cell.length_c   1.000
_cell.angle_alpha   90.00
_cell.angle_beta   90.00
_cell.angle_gamma   90.00
#
_symmetry.space_group_name_H-M   'P 1'
#
loop_
_entity.id
_entity.type
_entity.pdbx_description
1 polymer ?
#
loop_
_entity_poly.entity_id
_entity_poly.type
_entity_poly.pdbx_seq_one_letter_code
_entity_poly.pdbx_strand_id
1 'polypeptide(L)' 'MERPLVEQQEVWKGSEELVKIFDMQIRRDMDYVRAKAYWSRSLQDLPLAALTEALARLSSGRYQMAPSCRCHGCNHRH' A
#
# COMPACT_ATOMS: atom_id res chain seq x y z
N MET A 1 -22.54 -0.40 15.10
CA MET A 1 -22.73 -1.75 14.54
C MET A 1 -21.36 -2.40 14.49
N GLU A 2 -21.12 -3.42 15.32
CA GLU A 2 -19.87 -4.19 15.26
C GLU A 2 -19.88 -5.06 14.00
N ARG A 3 -18.88 -4.87 13.13
CA ARG A 3 -18.74 -5.63 11.89
C ARG A 3 -18.30 -7.06 12.23
N PRO A 4 -18.91 -8.12 11.67
CA PRO A 4 -18.63 -9.50 12.05
C PRO A 4 -17.14 -9.84 11.97
N LEU A 5 -16.60 -10.54 12.98
CA LEU A 5 -15.16 -10.89 13.08
C LEU A 5 -14.60 -11.58 11.83
N VAL A 6 -15.42 -12.41 11.17
CA VAL A 6 -15.04 -13.13 9.94
C VAL A 6 -14.79 -12.16 8.78
N GLU A 7 -15.69 -11.19 8.60
CA GLU A 7 -15.57 -10.16 7.56
C GLU A 7 -14.35 -9.25 7.82
N GLN A 8 -14.03 -8.99 9.09
CA GLN A 8 -12.81 -8.25 9.42
C GLN A 8 -11.54 -9.05 9.09
N GLN A 9 -11.52 -10.35 9.34
CA GLN A 9 -10.36 -11.20 9.10
C GLN A 9 -10.06 -11.35 7.59
N GLU A 10 -11.09 -11.45 6.75
CA GLU A 10 -10.94 -11.49 5.30
C GLU A 10 -10.44 -10.16 4.73
N VAL A 11 -10.97 -9.04 5.23
CA VAL A 11 -10.49 -7.69 4.88
C VAL A 11 -9.01 -7.53 5.24
N TRP A 12 -8.61 -8.00 6.42
CA TRP A 12 -7.21 -7.94 6.86
C TRP A 12 -6.29 -8.75 5.95
N LYS A 13 -6.63 -10.01 5.66
CA LYS A 13 -5.85 -10.84 4.72
C LYS A 13 -5.75 -10.20 3.34
N GLY A 14 -6.86 -9.72 2.78
CA GLY A 14 -6.88 -9.03 1.49
C GLY A 14 -6.00 -7.77 1.50
N SER A 15 -6.03 -6.99 2.58
CA SER A 15 -5.20 -5.81 2.72
C SER A 15 -3.70 -6.12 2.80
N GLU A 16 -3.30 -7.22 3.44
CA GLU A 16 -1.88 -7.63 3.53
C GLU A 16 -1.29 -7.98 2.16
N GLU A 17 -2.07 -8.69 1.34
CA GLU A 17 -1.65 -9.03 -0.01
C GLU A 17 -1.51 -7.77 -0.89
N LEU A 18 -2.46 -6.84 -0.77
CA LEU A 18 -2.39 -5.56 -1.46
C LEU A 18 -1.18 -4.72 -1.05
N VAL A 19 -0.87 -4.66 0.25
CA VAL A 19 0.32 -3.95 0.75
C VAL A 19 1.58 -4.50 0.07
N LYS A 20 1.72 -5.83 -0.07
CA LYS A 20 2.89 -6.45 -0.74
C LYS A 20 2.97 -6.07 -2.23
N ILE A 21 1.84 -6.08 -2.94
CA ILE A 21 1.81 -5.73 -4.36
C ILE A 21 2.18 -4.26 -4.57
N PHE A 22 1.62 -3.36 -3.77
CA PHE A 22 1.98 -1.95 -3.81
C PHE A 22 3.46 -1.73 -3.48
N ASP A 23 3.98 -2.42 -2.47
CA ASP A 23 5.38 -2.35 -2.05
C ASP A 23 6.33 -2.76 -3.19
N MET A 24 6.03 -3.86 -3.89
CA MET A 24 6.78 -4.30 -5.07
C MET A 24 6.72 -3.28 -6.23
N GLN A 25 5.56 -2.67 -6.47
CA GLN A 25 5.41 -1.66 -7.53
C GLN A 25 6.17 -0.37 -7.20
N ILE A 26 6.09 0.12 -5.95
CA ILE A 26 6.80 1.33 -5.52
C ILE A 26 8.32 1.11 -5.60
N ARG A 27 8.81 -0.08 -5.20
CA ARG A 27 10.23 -0.43 -5.29
C ARG A 27 10.70 -0.78 -6.71
N ARG A 28 9.79 -0.83 -7.68
CA ARG A 28 10.05 -1.24 -9.06
C ARG A 28 10.50 -2.70 -9.21
N ASP A 29 10.17 -3.55 -8.24
CA ASP A 29 10.31 -5.01 -8.32
C ASP A 29 9.26 -5.64 -9.25
N MET A 30 8.23 -4.86 -9.60
CA MET A 30 7.22 -5.20 -10.60
C MET A 30 7.22 -4.14 -11.72
N ASP A 31 7.53 -4.56 -12.94
CA ASP A 31 7.46 -3.69 -14.11
C ASP A 31 6.02 -3.31 -14.49
N TYR A 32 5.89 -2.30 -15.34
CA TYR A 32 4.58 -1.79 -15.78
C TYR A 32 3.70 -2.85 -16.46
N VAL A 33 4.28 -3.77 -17.23
CA VAL A 33 3.51 -4.78 -17.98
C VAL A 33 2.89 -5.77 -17.00
N ARG A 34 3.68 -6.26 -16.04
CA ARG A 34 3.21 -7.16 -14.97
C ARG A 34 2.20 -6.47 -14.06
N ALA A 35 2.44 -5.20 -13.72
CA ALA A 35 1.52 -4.39 -12.93
C ALA A 35 0.17 -4.22 -13.63
N LYS A 36 0.19 -3.85 -14.92
CA LYS A 36 -1.03 -3.69 -15.73
C LYS A 36 -1.82 -5.00 -15.79
N ALA A 37 -1.16 -6.12 -16.09
CA ALA A 37 -1.81 -7.43 -16.17
C ALA A 37 -2.45 -7.84 -14.84
N TYR A 38 -1.74 -7.64 -13.72
CA TYR A 38 -2.27 -7.92 -12.38
C TYR A 38 -3.51 -7.08 -12.09
N TRP A 39 -3.41 -5.75 -12.22
CA TRP A 39 -4.51 -4.84 -11.87
C TRP A 39 -5.72 -4.98 -12.79
N SER A 40 -5.53 -5.25 -14.08
CA SER A 40 -6.65 -5.51 -14.99
C SER A 40 -7.49 -6.72 -14.57
N ARG A 41 -6.89 -7.71 -13.90
CA ARG A 41 -7.60 -8.87 -13.35
C ARG A 41 -8.18 -8.57 -11.96
N SER A 42 -7.40 -7.93 -11.10
CA SER A 42 -7.73 -7.86 -9.68
C SER A 42 -8.64 -6.68 -9.30
N LEU A 43 -8.71 -5.61 -10.11
CA LEU A 43 -9.49 -4.41 -9.76
C LEU A 43 -11.00 -4.62 -9.77
N GLN A 44 -11.52 -5.52 -10.60
CA GLN A 44 -12.97 -5.71 -10.75
C GLN A 44 -13.62 -6.27 -9.48
N ASP A 45 -12.94 -7.19 -8.81
CA ASP A 45 -13.46 -7.88 -7.62
C ASP A 45 -12.84 -7.36 -6.32
N LEU A 46 -12.14 -6.22 -6.37
CA LEU A 46 -11.38 -5.75 -5.22
C LEU A 46 -12.28 -5.15 -4.15
N PRO A 47 -12.31 -5.70 -2.92
CA PRO A 47 -13.11 -5.11 -1.85
C PRO A 47 -12.57 -3.73 -1.46
N LEU A 48 -13.42 -2.70 -1.54
CA LEU A 48 -13.05 -1.33 -1.22
C LEU A 48 -12.45 -1.19 0.19
N ALA A 49 -12.97 -1.96 1.15
CA ALA A 49 -12.47 -1.98 2.53
C ALA A 49 -11.01 -2.48 2.60
N ALA A 50 -10.68 -3.56 1.88
CA ALA A 50 -9.32 -4.10 1.84
C ALA A 50 -8.35 -3.14 1.14
N LEU A 51 -8.79 -2.49 0.07
CA LEU A 51 -8.02 -1.45 -0.62
C LEU A 51 -7.73 -0.25 0.30
N THR A 52 -8.77 0.25 0.98
CA THR A 52 -8.65 1.41 1.87
C THR A 52 -7.72 1.11 3.05
N GLU A 53 -7.86 -0.08 3.65
CA GLU A 53 -6.99 -0.55 4.73
C GLU A 53 -5.52 -0.67 4.27
N ALA A 54 -5.29 -1.26 3.09
CA ALA A 54 -3.94 -1.39 2.53
C ALA A 54 -3.28 -0.03 2.29
N LEU A 55 -4.03 0.92 1.72
CA LEU A 55 -3.55 2.28 1.49
C LEU A 55 -3.26 3.01 2.82
N ALA A 56 -4.14 2.88 3.82
CA ALA A 56 -3.94 3.47 5.15
C ALA A 56 -2.66 2.94 5.82
N ARG A 57 -2.39 1.63 5.69
CA ARG A 57 -1.16 1.00 6.20
C ARG A 57 0.09 1.50 5.48
N LEU A 58 0.03 1.69 4.17
CA LEU A 58 1.14 2.25 3.40
C LEU A 58 1.42 3.72 3.78
N SER A 59 0.37 4.52 3.95
CA SER A 59 0.50 5.93 4.35
C SER A 59 1.00 6.10 5.78
N SER A 60 0.71 5.14 6.67
CA SER A 60 1.23 5.14 8.04
C SER A 60 2.69 4.67 8.13
N GLY A 61 3.25 4.16 7.02
CA GLY A 61 4.56 3.53 6.97
C GLY A 61 5.67 4.40 6.37
N ARG A 62 6.73 3.71 5.92
CA ARG A 62 7.99 4.31 5.44
C ARG A 62 7.87 5.17 4.17
N TYR A 63 6.72 5.14 3.50
CA TYR A 63 6.49 5.86 2.25
C TYR A 63 6.24 7.36 2.43
N GLN A 64 5.91 7.80 3.65
CA GLN A 64 5.82 9.22 3.99
C GLN A 64 7.12 9.80 4.58
N MET A 65 8.15 8.98 4.82
CA MET A 65 9.43 9.52 5.26
C MET A 65 10.09 10.25 4.10
N ALA A 66 10.04 11.59 4.15
CA ALA A 66 10.89 12.44 3.32
C ALA A 66 12.34 11.98 3.50
N PRO A 67 13.14 11.85 2.42
CA PRO A 67 14.54 11.54 2.57
C PRO A 67 15.15 12.59 3.50
N SER A 68 15.80 12.14 4.58
CA SER A 68 16.62 13.05 5.37
C SER A 68 17.67 13.62 4.42
N CYS A 69 17.59 14.92 4.18
CA CYS A 69 18.58 15.63 3.38
C CYS A 69 19.94 15.40 4.05
N ARG A 70 20.78 14.58 3.42
CA ARG A 70 22.20 14.40 3.77
C ARG A 70 23.06 15.57 3.29
N CYS A 71 22.44 16.73 3.15
CA CYS A 71 23.13 17.96 2.88
C CYS A 71 23.79 18.36 4.20
N HIS A 72 25.08 18.08 4.35
CA HIS A 72 25.91 18.30 5.55
C HIS A 72 26.02 19.80 5.99
N GLY A 73 25.05 20.65 5.67
CA GLY A 73 25.05 22.07 6.03
C GLY A 73 23.77 22.84 5.74
N CYS A 74 22.66 22.20 5.40
CA CYS A 74 21.44 22.93 5.08
C CYS A 74 20.44 22.88 6.25
N ASN A 75 20.36 23.99 6.99
CA ASN A 75 19.39 24.23 8.08
C ASN A 75 17.97 24.41 7.51
N HIS A 76 17.35 23.35 7.00
CA HIS A 76 15.91 23.37 6.72
C HIS A 76 15.17 22.81 7.93
N ARG A 77 14.60 23.71 8.74
CA ARG A 77 13.62 23.31 9.76
C ARG A 77 12.37 22.79 9.04
N HIS A 78 11.90 21.63 9.48
CA HIS A 78 10.57 21.11 9.18
C HIS A 78 9.49 22.09 9.64
#